data_AF-A0A7G5LV31-F1
#
_entry.id   AF-A0A7G5LV31-F1
#
_cell.length_a   1.000
_cell.length_b   1.000
_cell.length_c   1.000
_cell.angle_alpha   90.00
_cell.angle_beta   90.00
_cell.angle_gamma   90.00
#
_symmetry.space_group_name_H-M   'P 1'
#
loop_
_entity.id
_entity.type
_entity.pdbx_description
1 polymer ?
#
loop_
_entity_poly.entity_id
_entity_poly.type
_entity_poly.pdbx_seq_one_letter_code
_entity_poly.pdbx_strand_id
1 'polypeptide(L)' 'MVVYSKPGCHLCEDAVALVGQVCADLGVTWREVDISGDAELMHVYGEQIPVTFVDGRQHDFWRVDPTRLRTALTA' A
#
# COMPACT_ATOMS: atom_id res chain seq x y z
N MET A 1 7.01 5.48 -0.17
CA MET A 1 6.44 4.11 -0.29
C MET A 1 5.37 4.04 -1.38
N VAL A 2 4.93 2.84 -1.78
CA VAL A 2 3.89 2.64 -2.81
C VAL A 2 2.77 1.74 -2.27
N VAL A 3 1.52 2.02 -2.63
CA VAL A 3 0.36 1.16 -2.39
C VAL A 3 -0.23 0.74 -3.73
N TYR A 4 -0.33 -0.56 -3.99
CA TYR A 4 -1.09 -1.11 -5.11
C TYR A 4 -2.52 -1.35 -4.67
N SER A 5 -3.47 -0.78 -5.42
CA SER A 5 -4.90 -0.77 -5.11
C SER A 5 -5.73 -1.01 -6.37
N LYS A 6 -7.05 -1.09 -6.20
CA LYS A 6 -8.03 -1.17 -7.29
C LYS A 6 -9.32 -0.46 -6.87
N PRO A 7 -10.05 0.19 -7.80
CA PRO A 7 -11.38 0.74 -7.53
C PRO A 7 -12.37 -0.31 -7.00
N GLY A 8 -13.17 0.07 -5.99
CA GLY A 8 -14.19 -0.80 -5.39
C GLY A 8 -13.65 -1.85 -4.42
N CYS A 9 -12.42 -1.70 -3.94
CA CYS A 9 -11.79 -2.57 -2.95
C CYS A 9 -11.81 -1.90 -1.56
N HIS A 10 -12.69 -2.34 -0.65
CA HIS A 10 -12.79 -1.78 0.70
C HIS A 10 -11.49 -1.87 1.51
N LEU A 11 -10.76 -3.00 1.40
CA LEU A 11 -9.47 -3.14 2.06
C LEU A 11 -8.45 -2.10 1.55
N CYS A 12 -8.55 -1.74 0.27
CA CYS A 12 -7.67 -0.76 -0.33
C CYS A 12 -7.98 0.65 0.16
N GLU A 13 -9.27 0.99 0.30
CA GLU A 13 -9.73 2.27 0.90
C GLU A 13 -9.15 2.43 2.33
N ASP A 14 -9.28 1.38 3.16
CA ASP A 14 -8.74 1.36 4.52
C ASP A 14 -7.21 1.53 4.54
N ALA A 15 -6.51 0.80 3.67
CA ALA A 15 -5.05 0.85 3.59
C ALA A 15 -4.53 2.22 3.12
N VAL A 16 -5.15 2.81 2.11
CA VAL A 16 -4.79 4.14 1.57
C VAL A 16 -4.99 5.21 2.64
N ALA A 17 -6.10 5.17 3.38
CA ALA A 17 -6.35 6.10 4.48
C ALA A 17 -5.28 5.97 5.59
N LEU A 18 -4.99 4.75 6.02
CA LEU A 18 -3.99 4.47 7.06
C LEU A 18 -2.57 4.87 6.63
N VAL A 19 -2.17 4.50 5.41
CA VAL A 19 -0.88 4.88 4.84
C VAL A 19 -0.76 6.40 4.73
N GLY A 20 -1.82 7.08 4.28
CA GLY A 20 -1.87 8.54 4.21
C GLY A 20 -1.65 9.19 5.57
N GLN A 21 -2.29 8.69 6.62
CA GLN A 21 -2.10 9.17 7.98
C GLN A 21 -0.67 8.96 8.48
N VAL A 22 -0.13 7.74 8.37
CA VAL A 22 1.23 7.42 8.82
C VAL A 22 2.28 8.23 8.08
N CYS A 23 2.15 8.35 6.76
CA CYS A 23 3.10 9.09 5.95
C CYS A 23 3.05 10.60 6.25
N ALA A 24 1.86 11.16 6.50
CA ALA A 24 1.71 12.55 6.92
C ALA A 24 2.38 12.80 8.28
N ASP A 25 2.19 11.92 9.26
CA ASP A 25 2.82 12.00 10.59
C ASP A 25 4.35 11.99 10.49
N LEU A 26 4.91 11.20 9.58
CA LEU A 26 6.35 11.01 9.41
C LEU A 26 6.99 11.94 8.37
N GLY A 27 6.21 12.74 7.65
CA GLY A 27 6.69 13.56 6.53
C GLY A 27 7.23 12.74 5.34
N VAL A 28 6.76 11.51 5.18
CA VAL A 28 7.18 10.59 4.11
C VAL A 28 6.30 10.76 2.89
N THR A 29 6.90 10.75 1.69
CA THR A 29 6.13 10.74 0.44
C THR A 29 5.69 9.34 0.07
N TRP A 30 4.48 9.25 -0.49
CA TRP A 30 3.92 7.99 -0.95
C TRP A 30 3.04 8.21 -2.19
N ARG A 31 2.75 7.12 -2.88
CA ARG A 31 1.82 7.11 -4.01
C ARG A 31 0.93 5.88 -3.98
N GLU A 32 -0.31 6.07 -4.39
CA GLU A 32 -1.23 5.00 -4.75
C GLU A 32 -1.09 4.68 -6.25
N VAL A 33 -1.17 3.39 -6.59
CA VAL A 33 -1.15 2.91 -7.98
C VAL A 33 -2.34 1.98 -8.15
N ASP A 34 -3.28 2.40 -8.99
CA ASP A 34 -4.38 1.55 -9.46
C ASP A 34 -3.82 0.52 -10.45
N ILE A 35 -3.88 -0.76 -10.08
CA ILE A 35 -3.40 -1.86 -10.91
C ILE A 35 -4.46 -2.40 -11.87
N SER A 36 -5.71 -1.92 -11.81
CA SER A 36 -6.84 -2.50 -12.55
C SER A 36 -6.70 -2.50 -14.07
N GLY A 37 -5.89 -1.57 -14.61
CA GLY A 37 -5.57 -1.46 -16.03
C GLY A 37 -4.31 -2.21 -16.45
N ASP A 38 -3.57 -2.81 -15.52
CA ASP A 38 -2.30 -3.50 -15.78
C ASP A 38 -2.48 -5.01 -15.59
N ALA A 39 -2.47 -5.75 -16.70
CA ALA A 39 -2.71 -7.19 -16.69
C ALA A 39 -1.61 -7.97 -15.95
N GLU A 40 -0.36 -7.50 -15.98
CA GLU A 40 0.75 -8.15 -15.29
C GLU A 40 0.64 -7.93 -13.78
N LEU A 41 0.40 -6.69 -13.35
CA LEU A 41 0.21 -6.39 -11.94
C LEU A 41 -1.04 -7.06 -11.36
N MET A 42 -2.14 -7.13 -12.12
CA MET A 42 -3.35 -7.87 -11.72
C MET A 42 -3.09 -9.36 -11.56
N HIS A 43 -2.28 -9.95 -12.45
CA HIS A 43 -1.92 -11.37 -12.34
C HIS A 43 -1.09 -11.64 -11.08
N VAL A 44 -0.14 -10.77 -10.75
CA VAL A 44 0.78 -10.96 -9.63
C VAL A 44 0.13 -10.60 -8.28
N TYR A 45 -0.60 -9.48 -8.21
CA TYR A 45 -1.05 -8.87 -6.96
C TYR A 45 -2.56 -8.80 -6.79
N GLY A 46 -3.37 -9.09 -7.81
CA GLY A 46 -4.82 -8.86 -7.80
C GLY A 46 -5.59 -9.58 -6.68
N GLU A 47 -5.09 -10.72 -6.20
CA GLU A 47 -5.68 -11.46 -5.07
C GLU A 47 -5.14 -11.01 -3.70
N GLN A 48 -4.08 -10.21 -3.68
CA GLN A 48 -3.37 -9.76 -2.48
C GLN A 48 -3.66 -8.29 -2.15
N ILE A 49 -4.26 -7.52 -3.06
CA ILE A 49 -4.51 -6.10 -2.85
C ILE A 49 -5.32 -5.82 -1.57
N PRO A 50 -5.04 -4.72 -0.86
CA PRO A 50 -3.95 -3.77 -1.13
C PRO A 50 -2.57 -4.38 -0.86
N VAL A 51 -1.55 -4.02 -1.65
CA VAL A 51 -0.16 -4.42 -1.42
C VAL A 51 0.71 -3.19 -1.23
N THR A 52 1.52 -3.14 -0.18
CA THR A 52 2.41 -1.99 0.10
C THR A 52 3.86 -2.33 -0.17
N PHE A 53 4.63 -1.34 -0.59
CA PHE A 53 6.07 -1.43 -0.82
C PHE A 53 6.82 -0.31 -0.12
N VAL A 54 7.82 -0.64 0.67
CA VAL A 54 8.76 0.29 1.31
C VAL A 54 10.14 0.04 0.71
N ASP A 55 10.78 1.08 0.19
CA ASP A 55 12.09 1.01 -0.48
C ASP A 55 12.20 -0.10 -1.54
N GLY A 56 11.15 -0.26 -2.34
CA GLY A 56 11.06 -1.25 -3.41
C GLY A 56 10.81 -2.69 -2.93
N ARG A 57 10.68 -2.93 -1.63
CA ARG A 57 10.39 -4.25 -1.06
C ARG A 57 8.93 -4.33 -0.63
N GLN A 58 8.26 -5.42 -0.99
CA GLN A 58 6.90 -5.69 -0.52
C GLN A 58 6.89 -5.76 1.01
N HIS A 59 6.00 -5.00 1.63
CA HIS A 59 5.91 -4.81 3.07
C HIS A 59 4.68 -5.52 3.66
N ASP A 60 3.48 -5.21 3.14
CA ASP A 60 2.21 -5.78 3.59
C ASP A 60 1.25 -6.07 2.44
N PHE A 61 0.28 -6.96 2.69
CA PHE A 61 -0.85 -7.23 1.81
C PHE A 61 -2.14 -7.55 2.59
N TRP A 62 -3.31 -7.36 1.97
CA TRP A 62 -4.68 -7.39 2.57
C TRP A 62 -4.96 -6.38 3.69
N ARG A 63 -4.13 -6.35 4.74
CA ARG A 63 -4.22 -5.40 5.84
C ARG A 63 -2.84 -4.82 6.11
N VAL A 64 -2.80 -3.49 6.24
CA VAL A 64 -1.57 -2.77 6.61
C VAL A 64 -1.55 -2.62 8.12
N ASP A 65 -0.45 -3.06 8.75
CA ASP A 65 -0.25 -2.82 10.18
C ASP A 65 0.43 -1.45 10.38
N PRO A 66 -0.21 -0.49 11.07
CA PRO A 66 0.32 0.86 11.22
C PRO A 66 1.59 0.93 12.09
N THR A 67 1.81 -0.05 12.95
CA THR A 67 3.02 -0.13 13.79
C THR A 67 4.19 -0.63 12.96
N ARG A 68 4.01 -1.73 12.22
CA ARG A 68 5.04 -2.28 11.33
C ARG A 68 5.38 -1.31 10.20
N LEU A 69 4.38 -0.61 9.67
CA LEU A 69 4.61 0.41 8.66
C LEU A 69 5.47 1.55 9.20
N ARG A 70 5.14 2.09 10.39
CA ARG A 70 5.96 3.12 11.03
C ARG A 70 7.40 2.64 11.24
N THR A 71 7.59 1.44 11.77
CA THR A 71 8.92 0.86 11.96
C THR A 71 9.69 0.76 10.64
N ALA A 72 9.05 0.31 9.56
CA ALA A 72 9.70 0.18 8.27
C ALA A 72 10.06 1.53 7.62
N LEU A 73 9.29 2.59 7.87
CA LEU A 73 9.54 3.93 7.31
C LEU A 73 10.58 4.74 8.08
N THR A 74 10.94 4.31 9.29
CA THR A 74 11.93 5.00 10.14
C THR A 74 13.21 4.19 10.35
N ALA A 75 13.34 3.03 9.69
CA ALA A 75 14.52 2.18 9.73
C ALA A 75 15.61 2.71 8.79
#